data_AF-C9Z015-F1
#
_entry.id   AF-C9Z015-F1
#
_cell.length_a   1.000
_cell.length_b   1.000
_cell.length_c   1.000
_cell.angle_alpha   90.00
_cell.angle_beta   90.00
_cell.angle_gamma   90.00
#
_symmetry.space_group_name_H-M   'P 1'
#
loop_
_entity.id
_entity.type
_entity.pdbx_description
1 polymer ?
#
loop_
_entity_poly.entity_id
_entity_poly.type
_entity_poly.pdbx_seq_one_letter_code
_entity_poly.pdbx_strand_id
1 'polypeptide(L)'
;MPGPDLLKRNPSNRLPGGSRRPVFGGRGTGYPPGVTTTTTSQQELIKFLEDRFACAQACTECARECALRASLVDPDGPEAEEKTRRKGIMCAEVCDATCRALSEEANLDEAAIRLQVEWCRTVALECARAFDASSGAQDGAEACRACARACTDFLATLR
;
A
#
# COMPACT_ATOMS: atom_id res chain seq x y z
N MET A 1 -37.51 -7.36 48.88
CA MET A 1 -37.14 -5.96 49.21
C MET A 1 -36.73 -5.27 47.92
N PRO A 2 -37.17 -4.02 47.73
CA PRO A 2 -37.73 -3.51 46.48
C PRO A 2 -36.74 -2.67 45.67
N GLY A 3 -37.07 -2.44 44.38
CA GLY A 3 -36.36 -1.48 43.54
C GLY A 3 -36.68 -0.03 43.89
N PRO A 4 -36.08 0.94 43.17
CA PRO A 4 -36.60 2.30 43.10
C PRO A 4 -37.32 2.53 41.77
N ASP A 5 -38.56 2.93 41.99
CA ASP A 5 -39.59 3.37 41.09
C ASP A 5 -39.28 4.72 40.40
N LEU A 6 -39.90 4.90 39.24
CA LEU A 6 -40.54 6.14 38.78
C LEU A 6 -39.65 7.33 38.38
N LEU A 7 -39.50 7.47 37.07
CA LEU A 7 -39.83 8.74 36.40
C LEU A 7 -40.81 8.49 35.25
N LYS A 8 -42.09 8.58 35.63
CA LYS A 8 -43.24 8.81 34.76
C LYS A 8 -42.99 10.01 33.85
N ARG A 9 -43.33 9.90 32.57
CA ARG A 9 -43.93 11.01 31.80
C ARG A 9 -44.84 10.45 30.70
N ASN A 10 -46.13 10.73 30.88
CA ASN A 10 -47.26 10.42 30.01
C ASN A 10 -47.24 11.36 28.77
N PRO A 11 -47.99 11.03 27.71
CA PRO A 11 -47.98 11.68 26.40
C PRO A 11 -48.93 12.89 26.35
N SER A 12 -48.94 13.51 25.17
CA SER A 12 -49.88 14.54 24.67
C SER A 12 -49.37 15.97 24.76
N ASN A 13 -48.99 16.51 23.60
CA ASN A 13 -49.62 17.76 23.14
C ASN A 13 -49.60 17.84 21.60
N ARG A 14 -50.79 17.72 21.01
CA ARG A 14 -51.14 18.32 19.71
C ARG A 14 -51.55 19.77 19.99
N LEU A 15 -51.20 20.74 19.15
CA LEU A 15 -52.00 21.35 18.05
C LEU A 15 -51.32 22.72 17.72
N PRO A 16 -51.77 23.54 16.75
CA PRO A 16 -51.85 23.34 15.29
C PRO A 16 -51.28 24.55 14.49
N GLY A 17 -51.28 24.48 13.15
CA GLY A 17 -51.10 25.63 12.23
C GLY A 17 -49.90 25.48 11.31
N GLY A 18 -50.08 25.13 10.03
CA GLY A 18 -50.26 26.07 8.91
C GLY A 18 -48.87 26.53 8.41
N SER A 19 -48.40 26.36 7.17
CA SER A 19 -49.02 26.52 5.86
C SER A 19 -47.99 26.09 4.78
N ARG A 20 -48.48 25.42 3.73
CA ARG A 20 -48.05 25.32 2.32
C ARG A 20 -46.54 25.35 1.92
N ARG A 21 -46.16 24.35 1.13
CA ARG A 21 -44.89 24.15 0.38
C ARG A 21 -44.73 25.15 -0.81
N PRO A 22 -43.69 25.03 -1.65
CA PRO A 22 -42.43 25.76 -1.62
C PRO A 22 -42.32 26.80 -2.76
N VAL A 23 -41.66 27.93 -2.53
CA VAL A 23 -41.30 28.83 -3.64
C VAL A 23 -39.99 28.33 -4.24
N PHE A 24 -40.10 27.62 -5.36
CA PHE A 24 -39.00 27.44 -6.31
C PHE A 24 -38.65 28.80 -6.91
N GLY A 25 -37.43 29.30 -6.68
CA GLY A 25 -36.98 30.55 -7.27
C GLY A 25 -35.64 31.04 -6.74
N GLY A 26 -34.56 30.36 -7.11
CA GLY A 26 -33.20 30.85 -6.85
C GLY A 26 -32.18 30.06 -7.67
N ARG A 27 -31.82 30.58 -8.85
CA ARG A 27 -30.66 30.11 -9.61
C ARG A 27 -29.39 30.51 -8.86
N GLY A 28 -28.96 29.68 -7.92
CA GLY A 28 -27.63 29.72 -7.35
C GLY A 28 -26.70 28.81 -8.16
N THR A 29 -26.04 29.37 -9.17
CA THR A 29 -24.87 28.74 -9.79
C THR A 29 -23.69 28.93 -8.84
N GLY A 30 -23.50 27.98 -7.95
CA GLY A 30 -22.36 27.96 -7.02
C GLY A 30 -22.28 26.59 -6.38
N TYR A 31 -21.39 25.75 -6.90
CA TYR A 31 -21.09 24.45 -6.29
C TYR A 31 -20.56 24.71 -4.86
N PRO A 32 -21.03 24.01 -3.82
CA PRO A 32 -20.56 24.25 -2.47
C PRO A 32 -19.05 23.92 -2.38
N PRO A 33 -18.23 24.76 -1.73
CA PRO A 33 -16.77 24.60 -1.65
C PRO A 33 -16.29 23.36 -0.88
N GLY A 34 -17.20 22.48 -0.45
CA GLY A 34 -16.88 21.23 0.26
C GLY A 34 -16.77 19.98 -0.63
N VAL A 35 -17.15 20.03 -1.91
CA VAL A 35 -17.06 18.85 -2.79
C VAL A 35 -15.65 18.66 -3.36
N THR A 36 -14.92 19.76 -3.62
CA THR A 36 -13.57 19.67 -4.19
C THR A 36 -12.58 19.05 -3.21
N THR A 37 -12.61 19.45 -1.94
CA THR A 37 -11.72 18.94 -0.89
C THR A 37 -11.98 17.47 -0.56
N THR A 38 -13.24 17.04 -0.55
CA THR A 38 -13.63 15.63 -0.34
C THR A 38 -13.26 14.74 -1.53
N THR A 39 -13.25 15.29 -2.75
CA THR A 39 -12.83 14.55 -3.95
C THR A 39 -11.32 14.38 -4.00
N THR A 40 -10.54 15.43 -3.67
CA THR A 40 -9.06 15.35 -3.63
C THR A 40 -8.58 14.36 -2.58
N SER A 41 -9.15 14.37 -1.36
CA SER A 41 -8.75 13.41 -0.31
C SER A 41 -9.10 11.96 -0.65
N GLN A 42 -10.20 11.73 -1.38
CA GLN A 42 -10.55 10.40 -1.88
C GLN A 42 -9.61 9.94 -3.00
N GLN A 43 -9.24 10.82 -3.93
CA GLN A 43 -8.28 10.50 -4.99
C GLN A 43 -6.89 10.16 -4.42
N GLU A 44 -6.43 10.90 -3.41
CA GLU A 44 -5.18 10.61 -2.70
C GLU A 44 -5.22 9.25 -1.99
N LEU A 45 -6.34 8.92 -1.34
CA LEU A 45 -6.52 7.61 -0.69
C LEU A 45 -6.53 6.47 -1.71
N ILE A 46 -7.26 6.62 -2.83
CA ILE A 46 -7.29 5.62 -3.90
C ILE A 46 -5.87 5.39 -4.43
N LYS A 47 -5.13 6.46 -4.74
CA LYS A 47 -3.76 6.38 -5.21
C LYS A 47 -2.85 5.67 -4.21
N PHE A 48 -2.94 6.01 -2.93
CA PHE A 48 -2.19 5.33 -1.87
C PHE A 48 -2.48 3.81 -1.84
N LEU A 49 -3.75 3.41 -1.97
CA LEU A 49 -4.13 1.98 -1.97
C LEU A 49 -3.68 1.26 -3.23
N GLU A 50 -3.81 1.88 -4.41
CA GLU A 50 -3.35 1.33 -5.69
C GLU A 50 -1.83 1.14 -5.69
N ASP A 51 -1.08 2.16 -5.29
CA ASP A 51 0.39 2.11 -5.25
C ASP A 51 0.88 1.13 -4.17
N ARG A 52 0.19 1.02 -3.04
CA ARG A 52 0.45 0.00 -2.00
C ARG A 52 0.29 -1.42 -2.56
N PHE A 53 -0.82 -1.68 -3.26
CA PHE A 53 -1.09 -3.00 -3.84
C PHE A 53 -0.09 -3.33 -4.95
N ALA A 54 0.20 -2.37 -5.82
CA ALA A 54 1.19 -2.53 -6.89
C ALA A 54 2.59 -2.84 -6.32
N CYS A 55 2.99 -2.16 -5.24
CA CYS A 55 4.24 -2.43 -4.56
C CYS A 55 4.27 -3.83 -3.94
N ALA A 56 3.21 -4.26 -3.26
CA ALA A 56 3.13 -5.61 -2.69
C ALA A 56 3.22 -6.71 -3.76
N GLN A 57 2.48 -6.54 -4.88
CA GLN A 57 2.51 -7.47 -6.00
C GLN A 57 3.90 -7.55 -6.64
N ALA A 58 4.55 -6.41 -6.88
CA ALA A 58 5.90 -6.37 -7.44
C ALA A 58 6.93 -7.01 -6.50
N CYS A 59 6.79 -6.82 -5.18
CA CYS A 59 7.62 -7.50 -4.18
C CYS A 59 7.42 -9.01 -4.19
N THR A 60 6.18 -9.50 -4.31
CA THR A 60 5.90 -10.95 -4.42
C THR A 60 6.62 -11.56 -5.61
N GLU A 61 6.49 -10.94 -6.77
CA GLU A 61 7.09 -11.45 -8.00
C GLU A 61 8.62 -11.38 -7.96
N CYS A 62 9.17 -10.28 -7.45
CA CYS A 62 10.61 -10.14 -7.26
C CYS A 62 11.17 -11.20 -6.30
N ALA A 63 10.46 -11.48 -5.20
CA ALA A 63 10.87 -12.51 -4.27
C ALA A 63 10.92 -13.89 -4.93
N ARG A 64 9.89 -14.22 -5.71
CA ARG A 64 9.79 -15.49 -6.45
C ARG A 64 10.94 -15.66 -7.43
N GLU A 65 11.19 -14.66 -8.27
CA GLU A 65 12.25 -14.71 -9.28
C GLU A 65 13.65 -14.74 -8.66
N CYS A 66 13.88 -13.98 -7.58
CA CYS A 66 15.15 -14.01 -6.86
C CYS A 66 15.42 -15.37 -6.19
N ALA A 67 14.39 -15.98 -5.58
CA ALA A 67 14.50 -17.29 -4.96
C ALA A 67 14.73 -18.40 -6.01
N LEU A 68 14.03 -18.33 -7.14
CA LEU A 68 14.26 -19.24 -8.27
C LEU A 68 15.68 -19.10 -8.80
N ARG A 69 16.16 -17.87 -9.01
CA ARG A 69 17.53 -17.67 -9.47
C ARG A 69 18.56 -18.21 -8.49
N ALA A 70 18.37 -17.97 -7.19
CA ALA A 70 19.27 -18.46 -6.15
C ALA A 70 19.31 -20.00 -6.07
N SER A 71 18.21 -20.70 -6.38
CA SER A 71 18.17 -22.17 -6.36
C SER A 71 18.82 -22.83 -7.57
N LEU A 72 18.98 -22.08 -8.68
CA LEU A 72 19.64 -22.56 -9.90
C LEU A 72 21.16 -22.37 -9.88
N VAL A 73 21.71 -21.60 -8.94
CA VAL A 73 23.14 -21.35 -8.83
C VAL A 73 23.81 -22.47 -8.01
N ASP A 74 24.93 -22.98 -8.51
CA ASP A 74 25.75 -23.99 -7.84
C ASP A 74 26.39 -23.41 -6.56
N PRO A 75 26.13 -23.97 -5.36
CA PRO A 75 26.75 -23.52 -4.12
C PRO A 75 28.27 -23.71 -4.07
N ASP A 76 28.82 -24.64 -4.86
CA ASP A 76 30.27 -24.86 -4.97
C ASP A 76 30.87 -24.17 -6.21
N GLY A 77 30.08 -23.31 -6.86
CA GLY A 77 30.47 -22.54 -8.05
C GLY A 77 31.51 -21.44 -7.77
N PRO A 78 31.97 -20.74 -8.82
CA PRO A 78 32.88 -19.62 -8.68
C PRO A 78 32.35 -18.52 -7.75
N GLU A 79 33.24 -17.73 -7.14
CA GLU A 79 32.89 -16.65 -6.20
C GLU A 79 31.84 -15.66 -6.75
N ALA A 80 31.87 -15.38 -8.05
CA ALA A 80 30.89 -14.52 -8.72
C ALA A 80 29.47 -15.11 -8.71
N GLU A 81 29.35 -16.42 -8.82
CA GLU A 81 28.08 -17.15 -8.76
C GLU A 81 27.56 -17.19 -7.32
N GLU A 82 28.41 -17.50 -6.34
CA GLU A 82 28.01 -17.46 -4.92
C GLU A 82 27.58 -16.05 -4.49
N LYS A 83 28.27 -15.00 -4.95
CA LYS A 83 27.85 -13.61 -4.72
C LYS A 83 26.45 -13.35 -5.30
N THR A 84 26.18 -13.86 -6.51
CA THR A 84 24.89 -13.74 -7.18
C THR A 84 23.78 -14.45 -6.39
N ARG A 85 24.07 -15.68 -5.93
CA ARG A 85 23.17 -16.47 -5.10
C ARG A 85 22.84 -15.79 -3.79
N ARG A 86 23.85 -15.31 -3.06
CA ARG A 86 23.68 -14.58 -1.80
C ARG A 86 22.84 -13.31 -1.97
N LYS A 87 23.05 -12.55 -3.05
CA LYS A 87 22.24 -11.37 -3.36
C LYS A 87 20.79 -11.74 -3.70
N GLY A 88 20.58 -12.82 -4.44
CA GLY A 88 19.25 -13.37 -4.72
C GLY A 88 18.49 -13.76 -3.45
N ILE A 89 19.11 -14.51 -2.55
CA ILE A 89 18.50 -14.90 -1.26
C ILE A 89 18.11 -13.67 -0.44
N MET A 90 19.04 -12.73 -0.27
CA MET A 90 18.80 -11.50 0.49
C MET A 90 17.65 -10.67 -0.11
N CYS A 91 17.60 -10.55 -1.43
CA CYS A 91 16.52 -9.81 -2.09
C CYS A 91 15.18 -10.53 -1.94
N ALA A 92 15.16 -11.86 -2.03
CA ALA A 92 13.95 -12.64 -1.85
C ALA A 92 13.35 -12.45 -0.44
N GLU A 93 14.17 -12.52 0.60
CA GLU A 93 13.73 -12.35 1.99
C GLU A 93 13.17 -10.94 2.25
N VAL A 94 13.88 -9.91 1.79
CA VAL A 94 13.45 -8.52 1.99
C VAL A 94 12.16 -8.22 1.22
N CYS A 95 12.03 -8.73 -0.01
CA CYS A 95 10.81 -8.56 -0.79
C CYS A 95 9.62 -9.33 -0.19
N ASP A 96 9.82 -10.56 0.33
CA ASP A 96 8.75 -11.31 1.01
C ASP A 96 8.27 -10.58 2.27
N ALA A 97 9.20 -10.13 3.13
CA ALA A 97 8.87 -9.37 4.33
C ALA A 97 8.13 -8.06 4.00
N THR A 98 8.57 -7.36 2.95
CA THR A 98 7.92 -6.11 2.51
C THR A 98 6.52 -6.37 1.97
N CYS A 99 6.33 -7.42 1.15
CA CYS A 99 5.01 -7.77 0.66
C CYS A 99 4.03 -8.08 1.80
N ARG A 100 4.46 -8.87 2.80
CA ARG A 100 3.63 -9.19 3.97
C ARG A 100 3.25 -7.94 4.75
N ALA A 101 4.22 -7.08 5.08
CA ALA A 101 3.98 -5.81 5.76
C ALA A 101 2.96 -4.95 5.00
N LEU A 102 3.10 -4.85 3.67
CA LEU A 102 2.17 -4.10 2.84
C LEU A 102 0.81 -4.78 2.66
N SER A 103 0.67 -6.10 2.87
CA SER A 103 -0.59 -6.81 2.61
C SER A 103 -1.43 -7.03 3.87
N GLU A 104 -0.79 -7.31 5.01
CA GLU A 104 -1.45 -7.83 6.20
C GLU A 104 -1.71 -6.74 7.26
N GLU A 105 -0.88 -5.70 7.32
CA GLU A 105 -0.91 -4.76 8.44
C GLU A 105 -1.63 -3.46 8.05
N ALA A 106 -2.85 -3.29 8.57
CA ALA A 106 -3.69 -2.12 8.30
C ALA A 106 -3.30 -0.85 9.08
N ASN A 107 -2.50 -1.00 10.16
CA ASN A 107 -2.15 0.08 11.11
C ASN A 107 -0.64 0.22 11.30
N LEU A 108 0.14 0.02 10.25
CA LEU A 108 1.59 0.21 10.32
C LEU A 108 1.95 1.69 10.51
N ASP A 109 2.97 1.93 11.33
CA ASP A 109 3.66 3.21 11.41
C ASP A 109 4.26 3.54 10.03
N GLU A 110 3.84 4.67 9.47
CA GLU A 110 4.27 5.16 8.15
C GLU A 110 5.78 5.39 8.09
N ALA A 111 6.41 5.76 9.21
CA ALA A 111 7.87 5.87 9.28
C ALA A 111 8.56 4.50 9.16
N ALA A 112 8.00 3.47 9.78
CA ALA A 112 8.50 2.10 9.67
C ALA A 112 8.30 1.52 8.26
N ILE A 113 7.14 1.77 7.64
CA ILE A 113 6.89 1.40 6.23
C ILE A 113 7.91 2.09 5.33
N ARG A 114 8.11 3.40 5.48
CA ARG A 114 9.05 4.18 4.67
C ARG A 114 10.44 3.56 4.74
N LEU A 115 10.94 3.27 5.93
CA LEU A 115 12.25 2.64 6.12
C LEU A 115 12.33 1.25 5.48
N GLN A 116 11.31 0.40 5.67
CA GLN A 116 11.25 -0.94 5.09
C GLN A 116 11.26 -0.90 3.55
N VAL A 117 10.46 -0.01 2.95
CA VAL A 117 10.33 0.10 1.49
C VAL A 117 11.57 0.74 0.87
N GLU A 118 12.19 1.73 1.52
CA GLU A 118 13.48 2.29 1.11
C GLU A 118 14.59 1.23 1.12
N TRP A 119 14.61 0.39 2.14
CA TRP A 119 15.53 -0.74 2.23
C TRP A 119 15.27 -1.75 1.11
N CYS A 120 14.02 -2.16 0.92
CA CYS A 120 13.62 -3.07 -0.16
C CYS A 120 14.03 -2.55 -1.55
N ARG A 121 13.78 -1.27 -1.83
CA ARG A 121 14.19 -0.61 -3.07
C ARG A 121 15.70 -0.69 -3.28
N THR A 122 16.48 -0.41 -2.24
CA THR A 122 17.95 -0.43 -2.31
C THR A 122 18.47 -1.84 -2.60
N VAL A 123 17.99 -2.83 -1.85
CA VAL A 123 18.36 -4.24 -2.03
C VAL A 123 17.98 -4.75 -3.42
N ALA A 124 16.78 -4.42 -3.92
CA ALA A 124 16.36 -4.81 -5.26
C ALA A 124 17.27 -4.24 -6.35
N LEU A 125 17.65 -2.95 -6.26
CA LEU A 125 18.58 -2.35 -7.23
C LEU A 125 19.99 -2.97 -7.17
N GLU A 126 20.47 -3.32 -5.98
CA GLU A 126 21.74 -4.03 -5.83
C GLU A 126 21.69 -5.44 -6.42
N CYS A 127 20.59 -6.15 -6.20
CA CYS A 127 20.37 -7.49 -6.74
C CYS A 127 20.29 -7.46 -8.27
N ALA A 128 19.56 -6.50 -8.86
CA ALA A 128 19.51 -6.31 -10.29
C ALA A 128 20.91 -6.16 -10.93
N ARG A 129 21.77 -5.35 -10.32
CA ARG A 129 23.16 -5.16 -10.78
C ARG A 129 24.00 -6.43 -10.68
N ALA A 130 23.76 -7.27 -9.67
CA ALA A 130 24.43 -8.56 -9.54
C ALA A 130 23.95 -9.53 -10.63
N PHE A 131 22.64 -9.56 -10.91
CA PHE A 131 22.05 -10.38 -11.95
C PHE A 131 22.45 -9.95 -13.36
N ASP A 132 22.64 -8.66 -13.63
CA ASP A 132 23.13 -8.17 -14.93
C ASP A 132 24.52 -8.73 -15.30
N ALA A 133 25.32 -9.13 -14.30
CA ALA A 133 26.62 -9.76 -14.51
C ALA A 133 26.56 -11.29 -14.69
N SER A 134 25.38 -11.90 -14.55
CA SER A 134 25.17 -13.35 -14.57
C SER A 134 24.37 -13.79 -15.80
N SER A 135 24.82 -14.83 -16.48
CA SER A 135 24.05 -15.45 -17.57
C SER A 135 22.77 -16.11 -17.03
N GLY A 136 21.66 -15.93 -17.76
CA GLY A 136 20.37 -16.53 -17.41
C GLY A 136 19.69 -15.91 -16.18
N ALA A 137 20.03 -14.67 -15.81
CA ALA A 137 19.44 -13.94 -14.70
C ALA A 137 18.63 -12.71 -15.13
N GLN A 138 18.30 -12.60 -16.43
CA GLN A 138 17.63 -11.44 -17.02
C GLN A 138 16.25 -11.21 -16.40
N ASP A 139 15.45 -12.27 -16.24
CA ASP A 139 14.10 -12.20 -15.67
C ASP A 139 14.15 -11.71 -14.21
N GLY A 140 15.08 -12.25 -13.42
CA GLY A 140 15.34 -11.77 -12.06
C GLY A 140 15.77 -10.31 -12.02
N ALA A 141 16.63 -9.87 -12.94
CA ALA A 141 17.09 -8.49 -13.00
C ALA A 141 15.96 -7.53 -13.38
N GLU A 142 15.09 -7.94 -14.31
CA GLU A 142 13.89 -7.19 -14.70
C GLU A 142 12.90 -7.09 -13.53
N ALA A 143 12.62 -8.20 -12.84
CA ALA A 143 11.73 -8.24 -11.68
C ALA A 143 12.25 -7.34 -10.54
N CYS A 144 13.55 -7.37 -10.26
CA CYS A 144 14.19 -6.48 -9.29
C CYS A 144 14.01 -4.99 -9.66
N ARG A 145 14.18 -4.63 -10.93
CA ARG A 145 13.99 -3.26 -11.40
C ARG A 145 12.52 -2.84 -11.35
N ALA A 146 11.59 -3.75 -11.66
CA ALA A 146 10.15 -3.50 -11.55
C ALA A 146 9.74 -3.26 -10.10
N CYS A 147 10.20 -4.11 -9.17
CA CYS A 147 10.00 -3.92 -7.74
C CYS A 147 10.56 -2.58 -7.25
N ALA A 148 11.80 -2.23 -7.60
CA ALA A 148 12.40 -0.96 -7.21
C ALA A 148 11.61 0.27 -7.71
N ARG A 149 11.02 0.20 -8.91
CA ARG A 149 10.12 1.24 -9.43
C ARG A 149 8.84 1.33 -8.59
N ALA A 150 8.15 0.21 -8.38
CA ALA A 150 6.93 0.18 -7.58
C ALA A 150 7.15 0.66 -6.13
N CYS A 151 8.28 0.30 -5.51
CA CYS A 151 8.68 0.83 -4.21
C CYS A 151 8.88 2.36 -4.24
N THR A 152 9.48 2.88 -5.32
CA THR A 152 9.68 4.33 -5.50
C THR A 152 8.34 5.05 -5.63
N ASP A 153 7.42 4.50 -6.42
CA ASP A 153 6.10 5.07 -6.66
C ASP A 153 5.27 5.07 -5.36
N PHE A 154 5.29 3.98 -4.60
CA PHE A 154 4.60 3.90 -3.32
C PHE A 154 5.19 4.86 -2.27
N LEU A 155 6.52 4.97 -2.17
CA LEU A 155 7.18 5.93 -1.27
C LEU A 155 6.73 7.38 -1.54
N ALA A 156 6.43 7.72 -2.79
CA ALA A 156 5.93 9.05 -3.15
C ALA A 156 4.50 9.34 -2.68
N THR A 157 3.75 8.30 -2.26
CA THR A 157 2.40 8.46 -1.68
C THR A 157 2.41 8.59 -0.16
N LEU A 158 3.54 8.28 0.49
CA LEU A 158 3.69 8.39 1.93
C LEU A 158 3.89 9.87 2.34
N ARG A 159 3.21 10.30 3.41
CA ARG A 159 3.21 11.66 3.99
C ARG A 159 4.27 11.89 5.07
#